data_AF-A0A0W0IBT9-F1
#
_entry.id   AF-A0A0W0IBT9-F1
#
_cell.length_a   1.000
_cell.length_b   1.000
_cell.length_c   1.000
_cell.angle_alpha   90.00
_cell.angle_beta   90.00
_cell.angle_gamma   90.00
#
_symmetry.space_group_name_H-M   'P 1'
#
loop_
_entity.id
_entity.type
_entity.pdbx_description
1 polymer ?
#
loop_
_entity_poly.entity_id
_entity_poly.type
_entity_poly.pdbx_seq_one_letter_code
_entity_poly.pdbx_strand_id
1 'polypeptide(L)'
;MQLGEENLMEERSYTLCFMATNDINQASVDTPLIPLIVDRTAPGAALLAPMLFHHINLGETLTGIIPGYADMQPGDRIQTLCNEQEGPVHEVTPDNLTERPVQIIFDKAFLLDLDSESITMSYQVIDRAGNRSIMARPVTLSMQD
;
A
#
# COMPACT_ATOMS: atom_id res chain seq x y z
N MET A 1 0.29 -1.69 31.77
CA MET A 1 -0.54 -0.62 31.19
C MET A 1 -1.10 -1.15 29.89
N GLN A 2 -2.41 -1.18 29.72
CA GLN A 2 -3.09 -1.64 28.51
C GLN A 2 -3.92 -0.46 28.01
N LEU A 3 -3.66 0.02 26.80
CA LEU A 3 -4.59 0.95 26.15
C LEU A 3 -5.84 0.15 25.81
N GLY A 4 -7.00 0.57 26.33
CA GLY A 4 -8.27 -0.03 25.94
C GLY A 4 -8.54 0.23 24.46
N GLU A 5 -8.93 -0.81 23.73
CA GLU A 5 -9.18 -0.77 22.28
C GLU A 5 -10.24 0.28 21.92
N GLU A 6 -11.20 0.53 22.82
CA GLU A 6 -12.24 1.55 22.68
C GLU A 6 -11.68 2.95 22.48
N ASN A 7 -10.46 3.21 22.97
CA ASN A 7 -9.78 4.48 22.83
C ASN A 7 -9.09 4.64 21.47
N LEU A 8 -9.13 3.65 20.58
CA LEU A 8 -8.50 3.69 19.26
C LEU A 8 -9.51 3.37 18.13
N MET A 9 -10.81 3.39 18.43
CA MET A 9 -11.85 3.06 17.46
C MET A 9 -12.20 4.21 16.51
N GLU A 10 -11.93 5.45 16.90
CA GLU A 10 -12.28 6.62 16.09
C GLU A 10 -11.08 7.16 15.33
N GLU A 11 -11.31 7.54 14.07
CA GLU A 11 -10.33 8.25 13.22
C GLU A 11 -10.07 9.64 13.79
N ARG A 12 -8.93 9.81 14.46
CA ARG A 12 -8.48 11.07 15.05
C ARG A 12 -7.03 10.98 15.52
N SER A 13 -6.51 12.13 15.93
CA SER A 13 -5.24 12.22 16.64
C SER A 13 -5.45 12.11 18.15
N TYR A 14 -4.64 11.28 18.78
CA TYR A 14 -4.52 11.09 20.21
C TYR A 14 -3.14 11.53 20.68
N THR A 15 -2.98 11.64 22.00
CA THR A 15 -1.69 11.87 22.61
C THR A 15 -1.46 10.82 23.69
N LEU A 16 -0.36 10.09 23.56
CA LEU A 16 0.12 9.15 24.55
C LEU A 16 1.08 9.86 25.51
N CYS A 17 0.81 9.74 26.80
CA CYS A 17 1.67 10.21 27.87
C CYS A 17 1.73 9.12 28.95
N PHE A 18 2.89 8.97 29.58
CA PHE A 18 3.08 8.13 30.75
C PHE A 18 3.38 9.03 31.95
N MET A 19 2.80 8.69 33.10
CA MET A 19 3.17 9.32 34.37
C MET A 19 4.02 8.35 35.16
N ALA A 20 5.25 8.77 35.51
CA ALA A 20 6.14 8.02 36.38
C ALA A 20 6.04 8.59 37.80
N THR A 21 5.64 7.76 38.75
CA THR A 21 5.58 8.13 40.18
C THR A 21 6.70 7.46 40.94
N ASN A 22 7.44 8.25 41.73
CA ASN A 22 8.44 7.76 42.66
C ASN A 22 7.76 7.16 43.90
N ASP A 23 8.13 5.94 44.29
CA ASP A 23 7.50 5.18 45.36
C ASP A 23 7.89 5.65 46.78
N ILE A 24 9.00 6.37 46.92
CA ILE A 24 9.51 6.88 48.21
C ILE A 24 8.87 8.23 48.55
N ASN A 25 8.93 9.19 47.63
CA ASN A 25 8.47 10.57 47.89
C ASN A 25 7.13 10.90 47.21
N GLN A 26 6.53 9.96 46.48
CA GLN A 26 5.26 10.10 45.78
C GLN A 26 5.24 11.23 44.73
N ALA A 27 6.41 11.73 44.31
CA ALA A 27 6.51 12.71 43.25
C ALA A 27 6.24 12.05 41.89
N SER A 28 5.39 12.69 41.08
CA SER A 28 5.09 12.24 39.72
C SER A 28 5.69 13.18 38.68
N VAL A 29 6.14 12.61 37.56
CA VAL A 29 6.54 13.35 36.37
C VAL A 29 5.91 12.74 35.14
N ASP A 30 5.39 13.58 34.26
CA ASP A 30 4.87 13.17 32.95
C ASP A 30 6.01 13.02 31.93
N THR A 31 5.92 12.01 31.07
CA THR A 31 6.80 11.87 29.91
C THR A 31 6.42 12.88 28.83
N PRO A 32 7.31 13.14 27.85
CA PRO A 32 6.94 13.87 26.65
C PRO A 32 5.70 13.27 25.97
N LEU A 33 4.87 14.15 25.42
CA LEU A 33 3.66 13.80 24.69
C LEU A 33 4.02 13.17 23.34
N ILE A 34 3.54 11.96 23.07
CA ILE A 34 3.75 11.24 21.80
C ILE A 34 2.45 11.28 21.01
N PRO A 35 2.42 11.84 19.78
CA PRO A 35 1.22 11.82 18.95
C PRO A 35 0.94 10.40 18.45
N LEU A 36 -0.32 9.99 18.52
CA LEU A 36 -0.83 8.75 17.92
C LEU A 36 -1.92 9.12 16.93
N ILE A 37 -1.78 8.73 15.66
CA ILE A 37 -2.78 9.00 14.63
C ILE A 37 -3.47 7.68 14.29
N VAL A 38 -4.78 7.63 14.53
CA VAL A 38 -5.62 6.53 14.06
C VAL A 38 -6.19 6.96 12.73
N ASP A 39 -5.74 6.30 11.66
CA ASP A 39 -6.23 6.50 10.31
C ASP A 39 -6.94 5.22 9.87
N ARG A 40 -8.21 5.35 9.47
CA ARG A 40 -9.07 4.25 9.05
C ARG A 40 -9.56 4.43 7.60
N THR A 41 -9.09 5.46 6.92
CA THR A 41 -9.54 5.81 5.58
C THR A 41 -8.73 5.03 4.56
N ALA A 42 -9.40 4.23 3.73
CA ALA A 42 -8.73 3.49 2.67
C ALA A 42 -8.19 4.42 1.56
N PRO A 43 -7.00 4.15 1.02
CA PRO A 43 -6.42 4.96 -0.06
C PRO A 43 -7.13 4.73 -1.40
N GLY A 44 -6.95 5.65 -2.35
CA GLY A 44 -7.43 5.48 -3.73
C GLY A 44 -8.88 5.89 -4.00
N ALA A 45 -9.57 6.47 -3.00
CA ALA A 45 -10.97 6.88 -3.08
C ALA A 45 -11.90 5.76 -3.59
N ALA A 46 -12.97 6.10 -4.32
CA ALA A 46 -13.96 5.14 -4.80
C ALA A 46 -13.54 4.37 -6.07
N LEU A 47 -12.40 4.71 -6.70
CA LEU A 47 -11.95 4.09 -7.94
C LEU A 47 -10.44 4.14 -8.11
N LEU A 48 -9.84 2.99 -8.43
CA LEU A 48 -8.47 2.89 -8.91
C LEU A 48 -8.43 2.63 -10.42
N ALA A 49 -7.53 3.35 -11.09
CA ALA A 49 -7.29 3.20 -12.52
C ALA A 49 -6.66 1.83 -12.83
N PRO A 50 -6.90 1.26 -14.02
CA PRO A 50 -6.17 0.07 -14.43
C PRO A 50 -4.68 0.34 -14.59
N MET A 51 -3.87 -0.71 -14.44
CA MET A 51 -2.45 -0.67 -14.81
C MET A 51 -2.30 -0.51 -16.33
N LEU A 52 -1.36 0.32 -16.76
CA LEU A 52 -1.10 0.63 -18.17
C LEU A 52 0.15 -0.12 -18.66
N PHE A 53 0.06 -0.67 -19.87
CA PHE A 53 1.19 -1.33 -20.54
C PHE A 53 1.43 -0.65 -21.90
N HIS A 54 2.58 -0.01 -22.08
CA HIS A 54 2.92 0.65 -23.35
C HIS A 54 3.40 -0.31 -24.43
N HIS A 55 4.12 -1.36 -24.03
CA HIS A 55 4.64 -2.39 -24.93
C HIS A 55 4.39 -3.74 -24.27
N ILE A 56 3.42 -4.49 -24.79
CA ILE A 56 3.18 -5.87 -24.40
C ILE A 56 4.09 -6.71 -25.29
N ASN A 57 5.37 -6.78 -24.93
CA ASN A 57 6.32 -7.70 -25.53
C ASN A 57 6.94 -8.50 -24.40
N LEU A 58 6.73 -9.82 -24.42
CA LEU A 58 7.31 -10.78 -23.46
C LEU A 58 8.80 -11.02 -23.77
N GLY A 59 9.57 -9.92 -23.76
CA GLY A 59 11.02 -9.96 -23.58
C GLY A 59 11.36 -10.44 -22.17
N GLU A 60 12.50 -10.04 -21.62
CA GLU A 60 12.90 -10.49 -20.27
C GLU A 60 11.95 -9.99 -19.16
N THR A 61 11.33 -8.83 -19.36
CA THR A 61 10.42 -8.21 -18.39
C THR A 61 9.26 -7.51 -19.07
N LEU A 62 8.09 -7.54 -18.45
CA LEU A 62 6.95 -6.68 -18.77
C LEU A 62 6.87 -5.55 -17.74
N THR A 63 6.80 -4.29 -18.20
CA THR A 63 6.66 -3.14 -17.31
C THR A 63 5.23 -2.62 -17.32
N GLY A 64 4.56 -2.72 -16.17
CA GLY A 64 3.27 -2.09 -15.92
C GLY A 64 3.44 -0.73 -15.26
N ILE A 65 2.61 0.23 -15.63
CA ILE A 65 2.60 1.57 -15.06
C ILE A 65 1.33 1.78 -14.27
N ILE A 66 1.46 2.18 -13.01
CA ILE A 66 0.33 2.55 -12.17
C ILE A 66 0.19 4.08 -12.18
N PRO A 67 -0.95 4.62 -12.64
CA PRO A 67 -1.25 6.03 -12.53
C PRO A 67 -1.28 6.49 -11.06
N GLY A 68 -1.13 7.80 -10.84
CA GLY A 68 -1.42 8.41 -9.55
C GLY A 68 -2.83 8.06 -9.07
N TYR A 69 -2.99 7.87 -7.76
CA TYR A 69 -4.28 7.63 -7.13
C TYR A 69 -4.52 8.63 -5.99
N ALA A 70 -5.77 8.76 -5.54
CA ALA A 70 -6.14 9.70 -4.49
C ALA A 70 -5.44 9.36 -3.16
N ASP A 71 -4.90 10.39 -2.52
CA ASP A 71 -4.14 10.30 -1.26
C ASP A 71 -2.85 9.49 -1.33
N MET A 72 -2.31 9.28 -2.53
CA MET A 72 -1.01 8.63 -2.74
C MET A 72 0.09 9.32 -1.93
N GLN A 73 0.76 8.54 -1.08
CA GLN A 73 1.84 9.01 -0.22
C GLN A 73 3.05 8.08 -0.23
N PRO A 74 4.27 8.59 0.00
CA PRO A 74 5.42 7.74 0.20
C PRO A 74 5.21 6.79 1.38
N GLY A 75 5.60 5.53 1.20
CA GLY A 75 5.39 4.43 2.15
C GLY A 75 4.11 3.62 1.93
N ASP A 76 3.21 4.04 1.03
CA ASP A 76 2.12 3.18 0.58
C ASP A 76 2.69 1.95 -0.15
N ARG A 77 2.08 0.79 0.04
CA ARG A 77 2.45 -0.46 -0.62
C ARG A 77 1.42 -0.83 -1.67
N ILE A 78 1.88 -1.07 -2.88
CA ILE A 78 1.07 -1.55 -3.99
C ILE A 78 1.34 -3.04 -4.14
N GLN A 79 0.32 -3.84 -3.85
CA GLN A 79 0.32 -5.28 -4.07
C GLN A 79 -0.33 -5.58 -5.43
N THR A 80 0.41 -6.18 -6.36
CA THR A 80 -0.17 -6.66 -7.62
C THR A 80 -0.74 -8.07 -7.47
N LEU A 81 -1.74 -8.39 -8.28
CA LEU A 81 -2.27 -9.74 -8.44
C LEU A 81 -2.31 -10.10 -9.92
N CYS A 82 -1.84 -11.30 -10.24
CA CYS A 82 -1.84 -11.87 -11.58
C CYS A 82 -2.57 -13.22 -11.52
N ASN A 83 -3.72 -13.34 -12.18
CA ASN A 83 -4.57 -14.54 -12.08
C ASN A 83 -4.86 -14.96 -10.62
N GLU A 84 -5.17 -13.98 -9.76
CA GLU A 84 -5.39 -14.15 -8.31
C GLU A 84 -4.15 -14.53 -7.48
N GLN A 85 -3.00 -14.81 -8.12
CA GLN A 85 -1.72 -15.02 -7.45
C GLN A 85 -1.03 -13.69 -7.14
N GLU A 86 -0.41 -13.58 -5.96
CA GLU A 86 0.38 -12.40 -5.60
C GLU A 86 1.56 -12.21 -6.57
N GLY A 87 1.61 -11.03 -7.18
CA GLY A 87 2.72 -10.63 -8.02
C GLY A 87 3.73 -9.73 -7.28
N PRO A 88 4.60 -9.05 -8.03
CA PRO A 88 5.53 -8.06 -7.51
C PRO A 88 4.85 -6.99 -6.64
N VAL A 89 5.57 -6.53 -5.63
CA VAL A 89 5.14 -5.47 -4.72
C VAL A 89 6.00 -4.24 -4.95
N HIS A 90 5.39 -3.06 -4.88
CA HIS A 90 6.10 -1.79 -4.96
C HIS A 90 5.76 -0.90 -3.77
N GLU A 91 6.78 -0.27 -3.19
CA GLU A 91 6.60 0.76 -2.17
C GLU A 91 6.69 2.14 -2.84
N VAL A 92 5.67 2.98 -2.63
CA VAL A 92 5.64 4.33 -3.17
C VAL A 92 6.75 5.15 -2.55
N THR A 93 7.57 5.78 -3.40
CA THR A 93 8.68 6.64 -3.01
C THR A 93 8.35 8.11 -3.28
N PRO A 94 9.08 9.08 -2.69
CA PRO A 94 8.88 10.50 -2.99
C PRO A 94 8.99 10.84 -4.48
N ASP A 95 9.89 10.19 -5.20
CA ASP A 95 10.08 10.38 -6.65
C ASP A 95 8.83 9.97 -7.45
N ASN A 96 8.03 9.03 -6.91
CA ASN A 96 6.80 8.58 -7.56
C ASN A 96 5.70 9.63 -7.61
N LEU A 97 5.78 10.65 -6.75
CA LEU A 97 4.79 11.74 -6.68
C LEU A 97 5.13 12.90 -7.63
N THR A 98 6.35 12.97 -8.15
CA THR A 98 6.90 14.19 -8.77
C THR A 98 7.55 13.95 -10.12
N GLU A 99 8.46 12.98 -10.21
CA GLU A 99 9.38 12.85 -11.35
C GLU A 99 9.15 11.60 -12.18
N ARG A 100 8.68 10.51 -11.56
CA ARG A 100 8.60 9.19 -12.22
C ARG A 100 7.27 8.52 -11.92
N PRO A 101 6.57 7.97 -12.92
CA PRO A 101 5.39 7.17 -12.64
C PRO A 101 5.79 5.90 -11.85
N VAL A 102 4.84 5.31 -11.14
CA VAL A 102 5.07 4.02 -10.50
C VAL A 102 5.20 2.94 -11.57
N GLN A 103 6.32 2.24 -11.57
CA GLN A 103 6.62 1.16 -12.51
C GLN A 103 6.72 -0.16 -11.77
N ILE A 104 5.94 -1.15 -12.19
CA ILE A 104 6.00 -2.51 -11.71
C ILE A 104 6.65 -3.37 -12.77
N ILE A 105 7.73 -4.06 -12.40
CA ILE A 105 8.47 -4.94 -13.30
C ILE A 105 8.01 -6.38 -13.01
N PHE A 106 7.48 -7.04 -14.03
CA PHE A 106 7.12 -8.45 -13.99
C PHE A 106 8.14 -9.24 -14.79
N ASP A 107 8.84 -10.15 -14.12
CA ASP A 107 9.81 -11.03 -14.77
C ASP A 107 9.12 -12.04 -15.67
N LYS A 108 9.71 -12.31 -16.84
CA LYS A 108 9.19 -13.32 -17.77
C LYS A 108 9.00 -14.69 -17.10
N ALA A 109 9.94 -15.10 -16.26
CA ALA A 109 9.87 -16.37 -15.55
C ALA A 109 8.60 -16.47 -14.68
N PHE A 110 8.27 -15.40 -13.95
CA PHE A 110 7.04 -15.33 -13.16
C PHE A 110 5.80 -15.41 -14.06
N LEU A 111 5.77 -14.66 -15.16
CA LEU A 111 4.63 -14.66 -16.08
C LEU A 111 4.40 -16.02 -16.74
N LEU A 112 5.47 -16.76 -17.05
CA LEU A 112 5.39 -18.10 -17.61
C LEU A 112 5.00 -19.16 -16.57
N ASP A 113 5.40 -18.98 -15.30
CA ASP A 113 5.04 -19.88 -14.19
C ASP A 113 3.53 -19.88 -13.88
N LEU A 114 2.82 -18.82 -14.28
CA LEU A 114 1.36 -18.76 -14.19
C LEU A 114 0.65 -19.76 -15.12
N ASP A 115 1.37 -20.39 -16.06
CA ASP A 115 0.90 -21.45 -16.96
C ASP A 115 -0.48 -21.18 -17.57
N SER A 116 -0.64 -19.98 -18.14
CA SER A 116 -1.92 -19.52 -18.66
C SER A 116 -1.79 -18.80 -20.00
N GLU A 117 -2.76 -19.02 -20.89
CA GLU A 117 -2.85 -18.34 -22.18
C GLU A 117 -3.21 -16.86 -22.05
N SER A 118 -3.78 -16.46 -20.90
CA SER A 118 -4.09 -15.07 -20.60
C SER A 118 -3.82 -14.74 -19.14
N ILE A 119 -3.29 -13.56 -18.89
CA ILE A 119 -2.99 -13.08 -17.54
C ILE A 119 -3.88 -11.88 -17.25
N THR A 120 -4.74 -12.01 -16.25
CA THR A 120 -5.52 -10.92 -15.69
C THR A 120 -4.73 -10.28 -14.55
N MET A 121 -4.34 -9.03 -14.75
CA MET A 121 -3.53 -8.24 -13.82
C MET A 121 -4.38 -7.17 -13.15
N SER A 122 -4.25 -7.05 -11.83
CA SER A 122 -4.82 -5.96 -11.05
C SER A 122 -3.88 -5.60 -9.89
N TYR A 123 -4.27 -4.63 -9.07
CA TYR A 123 -3.52 -4.24 -7.89
C TYR A 123 -4.43 -3.66 -6.79
N GLN A 124 -3.93 -3.70 -5.57
CA GLN A 124 -4.50 -3.05 -4.39
C GLN A 124 -3.43 -2.17 -3.73
N VAL A 125 -3.84 -1.04 -3.19
CA VAL A 125 -2.99 -0.14 -2.42
C VAL A 125 -3.25 -0.37 -0.93
N ILE A 126 -2.18 -0.42 -0.15
CA ILE A 126 -2.17 -0.52 1.30
C ILE A 126 -1.46 0.71 1.82
N ASP A 127 -2.14 1.56 2.58
CA ASP A 127 -1.50 2.77 3.13
C ASP A 127 -0.56 2.44 4.30
N ARG A 128 0.07 3.48 4.86
CA ARG A 128 0.97 3.37 6.02
C ARG A 128 0.29 2.92 7.31
N ALA A 129 -1.02 3.10 7.44
CA ALA A 129 -1.81 2.64 8.57
C ALA A 129 -2.32 1.19 8.37
N GLY A 130 -2.12 0.62 7.18
CA GLY A 130 -2.55 -0.72 6.82
C GLY A 130 -3.95 -0.78 6.20
N ASN A 131 -4.60 0.36 5.94
CA ASN A 131 -5.89 0.37 5.27
C ASN A 131 -5.72 -0.05 3.81
N ARG A 132 -6.65 -0.88 3.34
CA ARG A 132 -6.61 -1.45 1.99
C ARG A 132 -7.62 -0.74 1.10
N SER A 133 -7.18 -0.31 -0.08
CA SER A 133 -8.07 0.21 -1.12
C SER A 133 -9.03 -0.87 -1.62
N ILE A 134 -10.01 -0.46 -2.44
CA ILE A 134 -10.67 -1.42 -3.34
C ILE A 134 -9.67 -2.00 -4.35
N MET A 135 -10.04 -3.08 -5.03
CA MET A 135 -9.24 -3.62 -6.13
C MET A 135 -9.30 -2.68 -7.34
N ALA A 136 -8.17 -2.46 -8.00
CA ALA A 136 -8.11 -1.72 -9.24
C ALA A 136 -8.87 -2.44 -10.36
N ARG A 137 -9.24 -1.68 -11.40
CA ARG A 137 -9.83 -2.28 -12.60
C ARG A 137 -8.81 -3.25 -13.22
N PRO A 138 -9.18 -4.51 -13.46
CA PRO A 138 -8.27 -5.48 -14.03
C PRO A 138 -7.98 -5.18 -15.51
N VAL A 139 -6.82 -5.60 -15.97
CA VAL A 139 -6.42 -5.63 -17.38
C VAL A 139 -6.03 -7.06 -17.72
N THR A 140 -6.56 -7.58 -18.83
CA THR A 140 -6.21 -8.92 -19.31
C THR A 140 -5.25 -8.81 -20.48
N LEU A 141 -4.14 -9.52 -20.37
CA LEU A 141 -3.12 -9.66 -21.41
C LEU A 141 -3.21 -11.05 -22.01
N SER A 142 -3.08 -11.14 -23.34
CA SER A 142 -2.88 -12.42 -24.03
C SER A 142 -1.40 -12.76 -24.01
N MET A 143 -1.08 -14.03 -23.71
CA MET A 143 0.29 -14.55 -23.75
C MET A 143 0.67 -15.12 -25.12
N GLN A 144 -0.26 -15.10 -26.08
CA GLN A 144 -0.03 -15.49 -27.47
C GLN A 144 0.41 -14.25 -28.29
N ASP A 145 1.52 -14.41 -29.02
CA ASP A 145 1.94 -13.50 -30.10
C ASP A 145 0.90 -13.45 -31.23
#